data_AF-A0A535BP55-F1
#
_entry.id   AF-A0A535BP55-F1
#
_cell.length_a   1.000
_cell.length_b   1.000
_cell.length_c   1.000
_cell.angle_alpha   90.00
_cell.angle_beta   90.00
_cell.angle_gamma   90.00
#
_symmetry.space_group_name_H-M   'P 1'
#
loop_
_entity.id
_entity.type
_entity.pdbx_description
1 polymer ?
#
loop_
_entity_poly.entity_id
_entity_poly.type
_entity_poly.pdbx_seq_one_letter_code
_entity_poly.pdbx_strand_id
1 'polypeptide(L)'
;KGADVVVHDTQYAGRDLPAKSGWGHSTVEYAVDVALAARVKTLVLFHHDPNRDDAGIDELIADAEARVAASGLHLRVIAASEGEELILDEGATQPVVELEPAAPILPDRARILVADDDITLVRILETVLHGDGYDVDPAYDGQDALAKANAREYDLILMDIAMPLLDGLAACRELRTMARYKETPFIVLTARTRQDDMTDAFAAGFTDYIRKPFALPQVRARVRSWLARTAAHQV
;
A
#
# COMPACT_ATOMS: atom_id res chain seq x y z
N LYS A 1 -14.85 -1.13 -15.62
CA LYS A 1 -14.52 -1.03 -17.07
C LYS A 1 -15.60 -0.25 -17.78
N GLY A 2 -15.24 0.58 -18.76
CA GLY A 2 -16.20 1.46 -19.44
C GLY A 2 -16.73 2.57 -18.52
N ALA A 3 -15.96 2.96 -17.51
CA ALA A 3 -16.31 4.12 -16.69
C ALA A 3 -16.07 5.37 -17.54
N ASP A 4 -17.03 6.29 -17.57
CA ASP A 4 -16.85 7.58 -18.22
C ASP A 4 -15.78 8.40 -17.48
N VAL A 5 -15.73 8.25 -16.15
CA VAL A 5 -14.79 8.95 -15.28
C VAL A 5 -14.20 8.00 -14.25
N VAL A 6 -12.89 8.12 -14.02
CA VAL A 6 -12.20 7.59 -12.85
C VAL A 6 -11.52 8.74 -12.11
N VAL A 7 -11.73 8.82 -10.80
CA VAL A 7 -11.01 9.73 -9.91
C VAL A 7 -9.95 8.91 -9.18
N HIS A 8 -8.68 9.29 -9.28
CA HIS A 8 -7.56 8.51 -8.76
C HIS A 8 -6.52 9.40 -8.06
N ASP A 9 -5.99 8.93 -6.94
CA ASP A 9 -4.90 9.62 -6.25
C ASP A 9 -3.59 9.41 -7.02
N THR A 10 -2.84 10.48 -7.26
CA THR A 10 -1.49 10.43 -7.83
C THR A 10 -0.64 11.51 -7.21
N GLN A 11 0.36 11.11 -6.41
CA GLN A 11 1.19 12.07 -5.68
C GLN A 11 2.55 12.33 -6.34
N TYR A 12 2.93 11.51 -7.30
CA TYR A 12 4.24 11.55 -7.92
C TYR A 12 4.28 10.85 -9.27
N ALA A 13 5.29 11.24 -10.06
CA ALA A 13 5.72 10.46 -11.21
C ALA A 13 6.65 9.33 -10.75
N GLY A 14 6.84 8.31 -11.58
CA GLY A 14 7.70 7.17 -11.30
C GLY A 14 9.16 7.57 -11.05
N ARG A 15 9.58 8.71 -11.59
CA ARG A 15 10.90 9.30 -11.30
C ARG A 15 11.08 9.78 -9.85
N ASP A 16 9.99 10.08 -9.14
CA ASP A 16 10.05 10.55 -7.74
C ASP A 16 9.94 9.40 -6.72
N LEU A 17 9.68 8.16 -7.19
CA LEU A 17 9.55 6.96 -6.35
C LEU A 17 10.69 6.75 -5.35
N PRO A 18 11.98 6.93 -5.71
CA PRO A 18 13.09 6.70 -4.77
C PRO A 18 13.04 7.59 -3.52
N ALA A 19 12.52 8.82 -3.65
CA ALA A 19 12.40 9.77 -2.55
C ALA A 19 11.07 9.62 -1.77
N LYS A 20 10.11 8.85 -2.30
CA LYS A 20 8.75 8.69 -1.76
C LYS A 20 8.38 7.24 -1.43
N SER A 21 9.36 6.34 -1.39
CA SER A 21 9.16 4.95 -0.95
C SER A 21 8.60 4.94 0.48
N GLY A 22 7.40 4.37 0.67
CA GLY A 22 6.70 4.31 1.97
C GLY A 22 5.41 5.12 2.08
N TRP A 23 5.12 6.04 1.14
CA TRP A 23 3.88 6.83 1.19
C TRP A 23 2.62 6.05 0.77
N GLY A 24 2.76 4.92 0.07
CA GLY A 24 1.65 4.01 -0.23
C GLY A 24 0.69 4.45 -1.34
N HIS A 25 0.96 5.58 -2.00
CA HIS A 25 0.17 6.16 -3.09
C HIS A 25 0.57 5.66 -4.49
N SER A 26 -0.30 5.89 -5.47
CA SER A 26 -0.04 5.49 -6.85
C SER A 26 0.79 6.53 -7.61
N THR A 27 1.56 6.05 -8.59
CA THR A 27 2.22 6.95 -9.54
C THR A 27 1.24 7.38 -10.64
N VAL A 28 1.53 8.50 -11.31
CA VAL A 28 0.76 8.93 -12.48
C VAL A 28 0.75 7.87 -13.58
N GLU A 29 1.87 7.17 -13.75
CA GLU A 29 2.02 6.07 -14.68
C GLU A 29 1.03 4.94 -14.43
N TYR A 30 0.92 4.51 -13.16
CA TYR A 30 0.00 3.46 -12.77
C TYR A 30 -1.46 3.89 -12.99
N ALA A 31 -1.81 5.10 -12.58
CA ALA A 31 -3.18 5.62 -12.75
C ALA A 31 -3.58 5.68 -14.23
N VAL A 32 -2.69 6.15 -15.10
CA VAL A 32 -2.90 6.18 -16.55
C VAL A 32 -3.03 4.76 -17.12
N ASP A 33 -2.15 3.83 -16.77
CA ASP A 33 -2.18 2.46 -17.28
C ASP A 33 -3.49 1.74 -16.91
N VAL A 34 -3.93 1.89 -15.66
CA VAL A 34 -5.19 1.31 -15.18
C VAL A 34 -6.37 1.93 -15.92
N ALA A 35 -6.39 3.26 -16.09
CA ALA A 35 -7.46 3.95 -16.80
C ALA A 35 -7.54 3.52 -18.28
N LEU A 36 -6.40 3.41 -18.96
CA LEU A 36 -6.30 2.92 -20.33
C LEU A 36 -6.77 1.46 -20.45
N ALA A 37 -6.29 0.57 -19.58
CA ALA A 37 -6.69 -0.84 -19.56
C ALA A 37 -8.20 -1.00 -19.29
N ALA A 38 -8.78 -0.09 -18.51
CA ALA A 38 -10.20 -0.06 -18.19
C ALA A 38 -11.08 0.63 -19.26
N ARG A 39 -10.46 1.22 -20.31
CA ARG A 39 -11.10 2.04 -21.35
C ARG A 39 -11.91 3.20 -20.76
N VAL A 40 -11.31 3.91 -19.83
CA VAL A 40 -11.89 5.10 -19.22
C VAL A 40 -11.89 6.26 -20.22
N LYS A 41 -12.93 7.10 -20.22
CA LYS A 41 -12.95 8.30 -21.09
C LYS A 41 -12.17 9.46 -20.47
N THR A 42 -12.35 9.69 -19.17
CA THR A 42 -11.69 10.78 -18.42
C THR A 42 -11.08 10.25 -17.11
N LEU A 43 -9.80 10.51 -16.90
CA LEU A 43 -9.09 10.30 -15.65
C LEU A 43 -8.93 11.65 -14.92
N VAL A 44 -9.42 11.72 -13.70
CA VAL A 44 -9.29 12.87 -12.80
C VAL A 44 -8.25 12.54 -11.74
N LEU A 45 -7.18 13.31 -11.72
CA LEU A 45 -6.08 13.16 -10.78
C LEU A 45 -6.29 14.06 -9.57
N PHE A 46 -6.00 13.58 -8.38
CA PHE A 46 -5.87 14.42 -7.19
C PHE A 46 -4.61 14.04 -6.40
N HIS A 47 -4.05 15.00 -5.66
CA HIS A 47 -2.92 14.79 -4.78
C HIS A 47 -3.19 15.34 -3.38
N HIS A 48 -2.44 14.85 -2.41
CA HIS A 48 -2.43 15.35 -1.04
C HIS A 48 -1.01 15.74 -0.59
N ASP A 49 -0.08 15.88 -1.54
CA ASP A 49 1.29 16.31 -1.25
C ASP A 49 1.30 17.81 -0.89
N PRO A 50 1.61 18.18 0.37
CA PRO A 50 1.60 19.58 0.80
C PRO A 50 2.71 20.42 0.18
N ASN A 51 3.71 19.79 -0.43
CA ASN A 51 4.80 20.47 -1.12
C ASN A 51 4.58 20.61 -2.63
N ARG A 52 3.46 20.08 -3.15
CA ARG A 52 3.12 20.18 -4.57
C ARG A 52 2.19 21.36 -4.77
N ASP A 53 2.66 22.32 -5.54
CA ASP A 53 1.91 23.49 -5.99
C ASP A 53 1.27 23.25 -7.36
N ASP A 54 0.56 24.25 -7.88
CA ASP A 54 -0.13 24.17 -9.17
C ASP A 54 0.82 23.79 -10.32
N ALA A 55 2.04 24.31 -10.32
CA ALA A 55 3.05 23.97 -11.32
C ALA A 55 3.43 22.48 -11.27
N GLY A 56 3.58 21.93 -10.06
CA GLY A 56 3.79 20.51 -9.87
C GLY A 56 2.60 19.65 -10.31
N ILE A 57 1.36 20.16 -10.26
CA ILE A 57 0.19 19.47 -10.83
C ILE A 57 0.27 19.46 -12.36
N ASP A 58 0.60 20.60 -12.96
CA ASP A 58 0.73 20.73 -14.42
C ASP A 58 1.79 19.76 -14.98
N GLU A 59 2.91 19.59 -14.27
CA GLU A 59 3.92 18.59 -14.62
C GLU A 59 3.37 17.15 -14.61
N LEU A 60 2.55 16.79 -13.61
CA LEU A 60 1.92 15.47 -13.55
C LEU A 60 0.93 15.26 -14.70
N ILE A 61 0.15 16.29 -15.04
CA ILE A 61 -0.75 16.23 -16.19
C ILE A 61 0.06 16.03 -17.46
N ALA A 62 1.15 16.78 -17.66
CA ALA A 62 2.01 16.64 -18.83
C ALA A 62 2.62 15.24 -18.95
N ASP A 63 3.07 14.65 -17.83
CA ASP A 63 3.54 13.26 -17.80
C ASP A 63 2.45 12.26 -18.19
N ALA A 64 1.24 12.46 -17.67
CA ALA A 64 0.09 11.63 -17.97
C ALA A 64 -0.26 11.68 -19.46
N GLU A 65 -0.35 12.89 -20.03
CA GLU A 65 -0.64 13.13 -21.44
C GLU A 65 0.42 12.52 -22.35
N ALA A 66 1.70 12.67 -22.01
CA ALA A 66 2.80 12.05 -22.75
C ALA A 66 2.66 10.51 -22.77
N ARG A 67 2.27 9.90 -21.65
CA ARG A 67 2.04 8.46 -21.56
C ARG A 67 0.80 8.01 -22.33
N VAL A 68 -0.29 8.78 -22.28
CA VAL A 68 -1.50 8.52 -23.10
C VAL A 68 -1.14 8.57 -24.58
N ALA A 69 -0.39 9.59 -25.02
CA ALA A 69 0.05 9.72 -26.41
C ALA A 69 0.88 8.52 -26.88
N ALA A 70 1.76 7.99 -26.01
CA ALA A 70 2.56 6.80 -26.31
C ALA A 70 1.73 5.50 -26.46
N SER A 71 0.53 5.44 -25.85
CA SER A 71 -0.35 4.27 -25.92
C SER A 71 -1.13 4.14 -27.22
N GLY A 72 -1.31 5.24 -27.97
CA GLY A 72 -2.19 5.31 -29.14
C GLY A 72 -3.69 5.19 -28.83
N LEU A 73 -4.08 5.19 -27.56
CA LEU A 73 -5.46 5.19 -27.09
C LEU A 73 -5.90 6.60 -26.69
N HIS A 74 -7.21 6.79 -26.57
CA HIS A 74 -7.78 8.06 -26.11
C HIS A 74 -8.15 7.99 -24.62
N LEU A 75 -7.57 8.88 -23.84
CA LEU A 75 -7.93 9.14 -22.45
C LEU A 75 -7.75 10.64 -22.19
N ARG A 76 -8.81 11.31 -21.76
CA ARG A 76 -8.72 12.69 -21.26
C ARG A 76 -8.15 12.64 -19.84
N VAL A 77 -7.13 13.43 -19.53
CA VAL A 77 -6.58 13.54 -18.16
C VAL A 77 -6.79 14.97 -17.68
N ILE A 78 -7.29 15.13 -16.45
CA ILE A 78 -7.45 16.43 -15.78
C ILE A 78 -7.03 16.30 -14.32
N ALA A 79 -6.68 17.42 -13.68
CA ALA A 79 -6.56 17.47 -12.23
C ALA A 79 -7.86 17.99 -11.61
N ALA A 80 -8.24 17.45 -10.45
CA ALA A 80 -9.35 17.96 -9.68
C ALA A 80 -9.03 19.37 -9.17
N SER A 81 -9.95 20.32 -9.42
CA SER A 81 -9.88 21.68 -8.88
C SER A 81 -11.09 22.02 -8.02
N GLU A 82 -10.92 22.93 -7.04
CA GLU A 82 -11.99 23.32 -6.15
C GLU A 82 -13.14 23.99 -6.91
N GLY A 83 -14.35 23.47 -6.74
CA GLY A 83 -15.55 23.99 -7.42
C GLY A 83 -15.71 23.52 -8.87
N GLU A 84 -14.87 22.60 -9.34
CA GLU A 84 -15.03 22.01 -10.68
C GLU A 84 -16.23 21.05 -10.73
N GLU A 85 -17.11 21.28 -11.70
CA GLU A 85 -18.24 20.41 -12.00
C GLU A 85 -18.02 19.70 -13.32
N LEU A 86 -18.16 18.37 -13.31
CA LEU A 86 -18.04 17.55 -14.51
C LEU A 86 -19.37 16.86 -14.81
N ILE A 87 -19.95 17.23 -15.95
CA ILE A 87 -21.22 16.68 -16.42
C ILE A 87 -20.93 15.41 -17.22
N LEU A 88 -21.55 14.30 -16.81
CA LEU A 88 -21.47 13.02 -17.52
C LEU A 88 -22.65 12.91 -18.49
N ASP A 89 -22.35 12.69 -19.77
CA ASP A 89 -23.39 12.36 -20.74
C ASP A 89 -23.92 10.95 -20.47
N GLU A 90 -25.25 10.78 -20.40
CA GLU A 90 -25.93 9.47 -20.32
C GLU A 90 -25.86 8.69 -21.66
N GLY A 91 -24.69 8.68 -22.31
CA GLY A 91 -24.45 7.96 -23.55
C GLY A 91 -24.47 6.44 -23.35
N ALA A 92 -24.94 5.72 -24.36
CA ALA A 92 -25.15 4.27 -24.38
C ALA A 92 -24.08 3.49 -23.57
N THR A 93 -24.55 2.76 -22.57
CA THR A 93 -23.75 1.81 -21.80
C THR A 93 -23.06 0.88 -22.78
N GLN A 94 -21.73 1.02 -22.90
CA GLN A 94 -20.96 -0.03 -23.58
C GLN A 94 -21.17 -1.31 -22.78
N PRO A 95 -21.43 -2.46 -23.44
CA PRO A 95 -21.45 -3.73 -22.74
C PRO A 95 -20.14 -3.85 -21.97
N VAL A 96 -20.24 -4.04 -20.66
CA VAL A 96 -19.08 -4.27 -19.82
C VAL A 96 -18.43 -5.55 -20.33
N VAL A 97 -17.33 -5.42 -21.07
CA VAL A 97 -16.50 -6.57 -21.41
C VAL A 97 -15.92 -7.06 -20.10
N GLU A 98 -16.40 -8.21 -19.65
CA GLU A 98 -15.90 -8.91 -18.48
C GLU A 98 -14.41 -9.17 -18.72
N LEU A 99 -13.55 -8.49 -17.96
CA LEU A 99 -12.19 -9.00 -17.80
C LEU A 99 -12.27 -10.09 -16.77
N GLU A 100 -11.69 -11.24 -17.12
CA GLU A 100 -11.07 -12.09 -16.11
C GLU A 100 -10.19 -11.18 -15.24
N PRO A 101 -10.51 -10.97 -13.95
CA PRO A 101 -9.61 -10.25 -13.07
C PRO A 101 -8.25 -10.95 -13.20
N ALA A 102 -7.18 -10.18 -13.44
CA ALA A 102 -5.85 -10.72 -13.26
C ALA A 102 -5.84 -11.33 -11.87
N ALA A 103 -5.70 -12.65 -11.79
CA ALA A 103 -5.69 -13.34 -10.51
C ALA A 103 -4.67 -12.60 -9.65
N PRO A 104 -5.06 -12.09 -8.47
CA PRO A 104 -4.10 -11.39 -7.64
C PRO A 104 -2.95 -12.38 -7.44
N ILE A 105 -1.76 -11.98 -7.88
CA ILE A 105 -0.54 -12.77 -7.69
C ILE A 105 -0.23 -12.63 -6.20
N LEU A 106 -1.02 -13.30 -5.37
CA LEU A 106 -0.74 -13.49 -3.98
C LEU A 106 0.19 -14.70 -3.93
N PRO A 107 1.32 -14.60 -3.22
CA PRO A 107 2.16 -15.76 -3.02
C PRO A 107 1.31 -16.84 -2.32
N ASP A 108 1.27 -18.03 -2.90
CA ASP A 108 0.64 -19.20 -2.28
C ASP A 108 1.33 -19.43 -0.93
N ARG A 109 0.60 -19.20 0.17
CA ARG A 109 1.04 -19.43 1.56
C ARG A 109 2.16 -18.51 2.05
N ALA A 110 1.96 -17.20 1.95
CA ALA A 110 2.85 -16.23 2.60
C ALA A 110 3.00 -16.48 4.11
N ARG A 111 4.21 -16.31 4.63
CA ARG A 111 4.55 -16.39 6.05
C ARG A 111 4.49 -15.03 6.71
N ILE A 112 3.67 -14.90 7.76
CA ILE A 112 3.43 -13.65 8.47
C ILE A 112 3.86 -13.81 9.93
N LEU A 113 4.69 -12.90 10.42
CA LEU A 113 4.96 -12.78 11.86
C LEU A 113 4.03 -11.74 12.46
N VAL A 114 3.34 -12.07 13.55
CA VAL A 114 2.48 -11.13 14.29
C VAL A 114 3.02 -10.97 15.71
N ALA A 115 3.57 -9.80 16.03
CA ALA A 115 4.19 -9.49 17.31
C ALA A 115 3.37 -8.43 18.07
N ASP A 116 2.80 -8.80 19.23
CA ASP A 116 2.05 -7.91 20.11
C ASP A 116 2.01 -8.52 21.52
N ASP A 117 2.13 -7.71 22.57
CA ASP A 117 2.07 -8.19 23.96
C ASP A 117 0.63 -8.50 24.40
N ASP A 118 -0.38 -8.01 23.67
CA ASP A 118 -1.76 -8.45 23.80
C ASP A 118 -1.97 -9.82 23.13
N ILE A 119 -1.83 -10.88 23.93
CA ILE A 119 -2.08 -12.27 23.54
C ILE A 119 -3.44 -12.46 22.85
N THR A 120 -4.47 -11.73 23.27
CA THR A 120 -5.81 -11.86 22.68
C THR A 120 -5.82 -11.32 21.26
N LEU A 121 -5.21 -10.17 21.04
CA LEU A 121 -5.10 -9.58 19.71
C LEU A 121 -4.27 -10.47 18.78
N VAL A 122 -3.11 -10.97 19.23
CA VAL A 122 -2.27 -11.89 18.45
C VAL A 122 -3.08 -13.11 17.98
N ARG A 123 -3.83 -13.76 18.89
CA ARG A 123 -4.63 -14.95 18.54
C ARG A 123 -5.78 -14.65 17.59
N ILE A 124 -6.40 -13.47 17.70
CA ILE A 124 -7.44 -13.03 16.75
C ILE A 124 -6.83 -12.85 15.35
N LEU A 125 -5.70 -12.14 15.26
CA LEU A 125 -5.00 -11.91 13.99
C LEU A 125 -4.50 -13.21 13.37
N GLU A 126 -3.91 -14.09 14.18
CA GLU A 126 -3.48 -15.44 13.78
C GLU A 126 -4.65 -16.23 13.17
N THR A 127 -5.80 -16.27 13.86
CA THR A 127 -6.99 -17.01 13.39
C THR A 127 -7.50 -16.46 12.06
N VAL A 128 -7.60 -15.14 11.95
CA VAL A 128 -8.17 -14.47 10.76
C VAL A 128 -7.26 -14.61 9.56
N LEU A 129 -5.94 -14.44 9.74
CA LEU A 129 -4.96 -14.53 8.67
C LEU A 129 -4.69 -15.97 8.24
N HIS A 130 -4.74 -16.95 9.16
CA HIS A 130 -4.76 -18.37 8.79
C HIS A 130 -6.01 -18.71 7.96
N GLY A 131 -7.17 -18.15 8.30
CA GLY A 131 -8.41 -18.30 7.52
C GLY A 131 -8.30 -17.76 6.09
N ASP A 132 -7.35 -16.85 5.85
CA ASP A 132 -7.02 -16.31 4.52
C ASP A 132 -5.97 -17.13 3.78
N GLY A 133 -5.47 -18.23 4.36
CA GLY A 133 -4.50 -19.14 3.75
C GLY A 133 -3.03 -18.81 4.01
N TYR A 134 -2.73 -17.88 4.92
CA TYR A 134 -1.36 -17.54 5.33
C TYR A 134 -0.85 -18.47 6.43
N ASP A 135 0.48 -18.63 6.50
CA ASP A 135 1.17 -19.28 7.62
C ASP A 135 1.56 -18.20 8.62
N VAL A 136 1.02 -18.24 9.85
CA VAL A 136 1.14 -17.13 10.80
C VAL A 136 1.85 -17.60 12.06
N ASP A 137 3.02 -17.01 12.33
CA ASP A 137 3.72 -17.25 13.59
C ASP A 137 3.39 -16.10 14.58
N PRO A 138 2.83 -16.41 15.76
CA PRO A 138 2.58 -15.41 16.80
C PRO A 138 3.88 -15.09 17.55
N ALA A 139 4.07 -13.86 18.02
CA ALA A 139 5.11 -13.47 18.97
C ALA A 139 4.55 -12.49 20.02
N TYR A 140 5.06 -12.54 21.24
CA TYR A 140 4.47 -11.82 22.38
C TYR A 140 5.35 -10.69 22.93
N ASP A 141 6.53 -10.49 22.35
CA ASP A 141 7.42 -9.37 22.60
C ASP A 141 8.45 -9.25 21.45
N GLY A 142 9.29 -8.21 21.49
CA GLY A 142 10.30 -7.98 20.46
C GLY A 142 11.44 -9.00 20.44
N GLN A 143 11.77 -9.64 21.56
CA GLN A 143 12.82 -10.68 21.62
C GLN A 143 12.33 -11.97 20.98
N ASP A 144 11.09 -12.37 21.27
CA ASP A 144 10.44 -13.52 20.64
C ASP A 144 10.28 -13.29 19.13
N ALA A 145 9.88 -12.08 18.72
CA ALA A 145 9.80 -11.70 17.31
C ALA A 145 11.16 -11.82 16.60
N LEU A 146 12.24 -11.31 17.22
CA LEU A 146 13.60 -11.45 16.69
C LEU A 146 14.07 -12.90 16.63
N ALA A 147 13.82 -13.69 17.67
CA ALA A 147 14.21 -15.09 17.72
C ALA A 147 13.56 -15.89 16.58
N LYS A 148 12.27 -15.67 16.35
CA LYS A 148 11.49 -16.28 15.27
C LYS A 148 11.99 -15.84 13.90
N ALA A 149 12.19 -14.54 13.69
CA ALA A 149 12.71 -13.98 12.44
C ALA A 149 14.19 -14.36 12.16
N ASN A 150 14.95 -14.75 13.17
CA ASN A 150 16.27 -15.35 12.98
C ASN A 150 16.20 -16.81 12.53
N ALA A 151 15.20 -17.55 13.02
CA ALA A 151 15.00 -18.97 12.72
C ALA A 151 14.30 -19.20 11.37
N ARG A 152 13.44 -18.29 10.93
CA ARG A 152 12.61 -18.39 9.72
C ARG A 152 12.47 -17.05 9.04
N GLU A 153 12.32 -17.09 7.72
CA GLU A 153 12.05 -15.89 6.92
C GLU A 153 10.53 -15.66 6.81
N TYR A 154 10.14 -14.39 6.84
CA TYR A 154 8.75 -13.94 6.77
C TYR A 154 8.57 -13.01 5.58
N ASP A 155 7.44 -13.14 4.92
CA ASP A 155 7.04 -12.31 3.77
C ASP A 155 6.41 -10.99 4.23
N LEU A 156 5.91 -10.92 5.47
CA LEU A 156 5.35 -9.73 6.09
C LEU A 156 5.44 -9.81 7.61
N ILE A 157 5.68 -8.68 8.27
CA ILE A 157 5.70 -8.60 9.74
C ILE A 157 4.69 -7.55 10.22
N LEU A 158 3.75 -7.96 11.07
CA LEU A 158 2.89 -7.08 11.86
C LEU A 158 3.50 -6.96 13.25
N MET A 159 3.77 -5.74 13.74
CA MET A 159 4.45 -5.57 15.03
C MET A 159 3.94 -4.36 15.80
N ASP A 160 3.64 -4.53 17.08
CA ASP A 160 3.36 -3.43 18.00
C ASP A 160 4.65 -2.70 18.41
N ILE A 161 4.55 -1.41 18.74
CA ILE A 161 5.70 -0.66 19.27
C ILE A 161 5.93 -0.96 20.75
N ALA A 162 4.86 -0.91 21.55
CA ALA A 162 4.93 -0.87 22.99
C ALA A 162 4.86 -2.28 23.60
N MET A 163 5.91 -3.07 23.38
CA MET A 163 6.06 -4.42 23.94
C MET A 163 7.09 -4.45 25.09
N PRO A 164 6.96 -5.37 26.07
CA PRO A 164 7.95 -5.57 27.12
C PRO A 164 9.24 -6.18 26.57
N LEU A 165 10.31 -6.19 27.40
CA LEU A 165 11.65 -6.74 27.11
C LEU A 165 12.41 -6.04 25.98
N LEU A 166 11.89 -6.09 24.75
CA LEU A 166 12.37 -5.36 23.61
C LEU A 166 11.18 -4.73 22.90
N ASP A 167 11.22 -3.41 22.73
CA ASP A 167 10.18 -2.68 22.03
C ASP A 167 10.25 -2.93 20.51
N GLY A 168 9.13 -2.69 19.82
CA GLY A 168 9.01 -2.95 18.38
C GLY A 168 9.89 -2.05 17.51
N LEU A 169 10.26 -0.86 17.96
CA LEU A 169 11.18 0.02 17.22
C LEU A 169 12.59 -0.56 17.21
N ALA A 170 13.06 -1.03 18.36
CA ALA A 170 14.35 -1.69 18.52
C ALA A 170 14.40 -3.01 17.74
N ALA A 171 13.37 -3.84 17.86
CA ALA A 171 13.25 -5.08 17.08
C ALA A 171 13.24 -4.81 15.57
N CYS A 172 12.47 -3.82 15.11
CA CYS A 172 12.42 -3.40 13.70
C CYS A 172 13.81 -2.98 13.20
N ARG A 173 14.52 -2.11 13.92
CA ARG A 173 15.87 -1.67 13.54
C ARG A 173 16.83 -2.83 13.41
N GLU A 174 16.82 -3.77 14.35
CA GLU A 174 17.70 -4.95 14.32
C GLU A 174 17.37 -5.85 13.12
N LEU A 175 16.10 -6.15 12.89
CA LEU A 175 15.67 -6.92 11.73
C LEU A 175 16.05 -6.25 10.41
N ARG A 176 15.96 -4.92 10.31
CA ARG A 176 16.36 -4.16 9.11
C ARG A 176 17.85 -4.20 8.82
N THR A 177 18.69 -4.59 9.78
CA THR A 177 20.12 -4.85 9.51
C THR A 177 20.35 -6.16 8.74
N MET A 178 19.37 -7.06 8.73
CA MET A 178 19.46 -8.34 8.03
C MET A 178 19.07 -8.18 6.56
N ALA A 179 19.96 -8.60 5.65
CA ALA A 179 19.76 -8.43 4.21
C ALA A 179 18.43 -9.00 3.69
N ARG A 180 17.98 -10.13 4.24
CA ARG A 180 16.70 -10.80 3.91
C ARG A 180 15.45 -9.98 4.23
N TYR A 181 15.56 -9.03 5.17
CA TYR A 181 14.45 -8.19 5.60
C TYR A 181 14.56 -6.77 5.06
N LYS A 182 15.41 -6.49 4.09
CA LYS A 182 15.55 -5.12 3.56
C LYS A 182 14.27 -4.62 2.88
N GLU A 183 13.63 -5.48 2.10
CA GLU A 183 12.43 -5.15 1.29
C GLU A 183 11.13 -5.74 1.87
N THR A 184 11.22 -6.52 2.96
CA THR A 184 10.04 -7.13 3.59
C THR A 184 9.13 -6.04 4.17
N PRO A 185 7.81 -6.03 3.90
CA PRO A 185 6.89 -5.07 4.48
C PRO A 185 6.75 -5.28 5.99
N PHE A 186 7.05 -4.23 6.77
CA PHE A 186 6.83 -4.22 8.22
C PHE A 186 5.70 -3.23 8.51
N ILE A 187 4.58 -3.70 9.03
CA ILE A 187 3.42 -2.87 9.33
C ILE A 187 3.33 -2.72 10.84
N VAL A 188 3.41 -1.48 11.32
CA VAL A 188 3.30 -1.21 12.75
C VAL A 188 1.83 -1.21 13.19
N LEU A 189 1.52 -1.94 14.26
CA LEU A 189 0.26 -1.82 14.98
C LEU A 189 0.47 -0.78 16.08
N THR A 190 -0.33 0.28 16.15
CA THR A 190 -0.02 1.39 17.07
C THR A 190 -1.24 2.00 17.72
N ALA A 191 -1.22 2.13 19.05
CA ALA A 191 -2.19 2.95 19.78
C ALA A 191 -1.78 4.44 19.84
N ARG A 192 -0.55 4.77 19.41
CA ARG A 192 0.00 6.12 19.48
C ARG A 192 -0.56 7.00 18.37
N THR A 193 -0.96 8.22 18.71
CA THR A 193 -1.64 9.14 17.79
C THR A 193 -0.83 10.39 17.47
N ARG A 194 0.41 10.53 18.01
CA ARG A 194 1.23 11.72 17.74
C ARG A 194 2.01 11.52 16.44
N GLN A 195 2.15 12.61 15.69
CA GLN A 195 2.92 12.63 14.44
C GLN A 195 4.39 12.20 14.65
N ASP A 196 4.97 12.58 15.79
CA ASP A 196 6.36 12.24 16.15
C ASP A 196 6.54 10.72 16.27
N ASP A 197 5.56 10.01 16.86
CA ASP A 197 5.61 8.56 17.05
C ASP A 197 5.60 7.81 15.70
N MET A 198 4.92 8.36 14.69
CA MET A 198 4.92 7.77 13.33
C MET A 198 6.25 8.04 12.62
N THR A 199 6.80 9.23 12.81
CA THR A 199 8.11 9.61 12.24
C THR A 199 9.20 8.67 12.73
N ASP A 200 9.20 8.36 14.04
CA ASP A 200 10.14 7.42 14.64
C ASP A 200 9.95 5.98 14.13
N ALA A 201 8.70 5.56 13.90
CA ALA A 201 8.40 4.25 13.33
C ALA A 201 8.95 4.11 11.90
N PHE A 202 8.69 5.09 11.03
CA PHE A 202 9.24 5.08 9.67
C PHE A 202 10.77 5.17 9.67
N ALA A 203 11.36 5.97 10.56
CA ALA A 203 12.82 6.06 10.72
C ALA A 203 13.45 4.75 11.23
N ALA A 204 12.72 3.96 12.03
CA ALA A 204 13.13 2.62 12.42
C ALA A 204 13.08 1.60 11.26
N GLY A 205 12.34 1.93 10.20
CA GLY A 205 12.19 1.11 9.00
C GLY A 205 10.82 0.44 8.86
N PHE A 206 9.80 0.86 9.59
CA PHE A 206 8.43 0.42 9.28
C PHE A 206 7.99 0.93 7.90
N THR A 207 7.20 0.13 7.20
CA THR A 207 6.74 0.38 5.83
C THR A 207 5.35 1.01 5.81
N ASP A 208 4.49 0.65 6.77
CA ASP A 208 3.11 1.12 6.89
C ASP A 208 2.67 1.05 8.35
N TYR A 209 1.49 1.59 8.67
CA TYR A 209 0.92 1.55 10.01
C TYR A 209 -0.58 1.24 10.00
N ILE A 210 -1.04 0.62 11.08
CA ILE A 210 -2.46 0.40 11.39
C ILE A 210 -2.72 0.89 12.81
N ARG A 211 -3.61 1.88 12.92
CA ARG A 211 -3.95 2.48 14.21
C ARG A 211 -4.92 1.59 15.00
N LYS A 212 -4.60 1.32 16.26
CA LYS A 212 -5.49 0.70 17.24
C LYS A 212 -6.50 1.73 17.79
N PRO A 213 -7.77 1.35 18.03
CA PRO A 213 -8.40 0.09 17.60
C PRO A 213 -8.65 0.08 16.08
N PHE A 214 -8.51 -1.09 15.47
CA PHE A 214 -8.74 -1.31 14.03
C PHE A 214 -9.80 -2.40 13.80
N ALA A 215 -10.38 -2.39 12.60
CA ALA A 215 -11.27 -3.45 12.15
C ALA A 215 -10.46 -4.55 11.42
N LEU A 216 -10.80 -5.82 11.63
CA LEU A 216 -10.10 -6.95 10.96
C LEU A 216 -10.05 -6.85 9.43
N PRO A 217 -11.11 -6.39 8.73
CA PRO A 217 -11.04 -6.15 7.29
C PRO A 217 -9.93 -5.17 6.87
N GLN A 218 -9.59 -4.18 7.72
CA GLN A 218 -8.51 -3.24 7.45
C GLN A 218 -7.15 -3.95 7.45
N VAL A 219 -6.89 -4.80 8.45
CA VAL A 219 -5.64 -5.58 8.53
C VAL A 219 -5.52 -6.52 7.34
N ARG A 220 -6.59 -7.28 7.03
CA ARG A 220 -6.61 -8.19 5.88
C ARG A 220 -6.34 -7.46 4.57
N ALA A 221 -6.95 -6.29 4.37
CA ALA A 221 -6.73 -5.48 3.19
C ALA A 221 -5.27 -5.00 3.07
N ARG A 222 -4.68 -4.50 4.17
CA ARG A 222 -3.28 -4.06 4.19
C ARG A 222 -2.31 -5.21 3.92
N VAL A 223 -2.48 -6.35 4.59
CA VAL A 223 -1.66 -7.56 4.37
C VAL A 223 -1.72 -8.00 2.91
N ARG A 224 -2.94 -8.15 2.35
CA ARG A 224 -3.12 -8.55 0.94
C ARG A 224 -2.45 -7.58 -0.03
N SER A 225 -2.62 -6.27 0.19
CA SER A 225 -2.03 -5.25 -0.68
C SER A 225 -0.51 -5.27 -0.66
N TRP A 226 0.11 -5.45 0.52
CA TRP A 226 1.57 -5.53 0.63
C TRP A 226 2.13 -6.80 0.02
N LEU A 227 1.52 -7.97 0.29
CA LEU A 227 1.95 -9.23 -0.30
C LEU A 227 1.84 -9.25 -1.83
N ALA A 228 0.76 -8.68 -2.39
CA ALA A 228 0.59 -8.56 -3.84
C ALA A 228 1.66 -7.64 -4.47
N ARG A 229 2.07 -6.56 -3.78
CA ARG A 229 3.13 -5.66 -4.25
C ARG A 229 4.49 -6.35 -4.26
N THR A 230 4.83 -7.10 -3.20
CA THR A 230 6.12 -7.80 -3.11
C THR A 230 6.22 -8.90 -4.17
N ALA A 231 5.15 -9.65 -4.43
CA ALA A 231 5.13 -10.66 -5.48
C ALA A 231 5.31 -10.06 -6.89
N ALA A 232 4.74 -8.89 -7.16
CA ALA A 232 4.90 -8.19 -8.45
C ALA A 232 6.32 -7.65 -8.70
N HIS A 233 7.12 -7.42 -7.66
CA HIS A 233 8.53 -6.98 -7.80
C HIS A 233 9.51 -8.14 -8.01
N GLN A 234 9.07 -9.40 -7.86
CA GLN A 234 9.90 -10.60 -8.04
C GLN A 234 9.75 -11.24 -9.44
N VAL A 235 8.89 -10.68 -10.29
CA VAL A 235 8.64 -11.09 -11.69
C VAL A 235 9.30 -10.11 -12.64
#